data_AF-A0A9P6VSV5-F1
#
_entry.id   AF-A0A9P6VSV5-F1
#
_cell.length_a   1.000
_cell.length_b   1.000
_cell.length_c   1.000
_cell.angle_alpha   90.00
_cell.angle_beta   90.00
_cell.angle_gamma   90.00
#
_symmetry.space_group_name_H-M   'P 1'
#
loop_
_entity.id
_entity.type
_entity.pdbx_description
1 polymer ?
#
loop_
_entity_poly.entity_id
_entity_poly.type
_entity_poly.pdbx_seq_one_letter_code
_entity_poly.pdbx_strand_id
1 'polypeptide(L)'
;MAPVSNISTGNVTLEKKRSLTPDETTDEVRVLSIAEYEQAALSLAEAFAVDDVARYFLDTDDMASFTEEYKYKLHCDILRYVTAAHCYKGIVTTIGPDYDAVALWMPPGKNMDDLWTIIRSGMWRLWYKLSSEGKTRFYNEFLPLLHDTKHEIMGERDDESYYLVYLGSKPSARGKGYARKLIENMTERADLEGRAMYLESSAEANIGYYKKHAFAEKKVIALERGPKPIKMHIMVREPQAITEGSKRNGTVKIRAL
;
A
#
# COMPACT_ATOMS: atom_id res chain seq x y z
N MET A 1 -76.89 -10.95 -9.68
CA MET A 1 -76.11 -11.97 -8.94
C MET A 1 -75.18 -12.65 -9.92
N ALA A 2 -73.90 -12.31 -9.89
CA ALA A 2 -72.83 -13.01 -10.60
C ALA A 2 -71.72 -13.31 -9.57
N PRO A 3 -71.12 -14.51 -9.57
CA PRO A 3 -70.26 -14.97 -8.49
C PRO A 3 -68.84 -14.41 -8.57
N VAL A 4 -68.23 -14.38 -7.40
CA VAL A 4 -66.92 -13.83 -7.05
C VAL A 4 -65.84 -14.93 -7.11
N SER A 5 -64.68 -14.54 -7.64
CA SER A 5 -63.29 -15.01 -7.38
C SER A 5 -62.92 -16.50 -7.47
N ASN A 6 -61.82 -16.77 -8.20
CA ASN A 6 -60.58 -17.23 -7.58
C ASN A 6 -59.40 -17.15 -8.56
N ILE A 7 -58.46 -16.22 -8.33
CA ILE A 7 -57.11 -16.30 -8.89
C ILE A 7 -56.15 -16.39 -7.71
N SER A 8 -55.59 -17.58 -7.55
CA SER A 8 -54.55 -17.91 -6.57
C SER A 8 -53.28 -17.11 -6.86
N THR A 9 -52.94 -16.18 -5.97
CA THR A 9 -51.62 -15.51 -5.95
C THR A 9 -50.61 -16.43 -5.28
N GLY A 10 -49.76 -17.07 -6.08
CA GLY A 10 -48.63 -17.84 -5.58
C GLY A 10 -47.57 -16.89 -5.01
N ASN A 11 -47.40 -16.89 -3.69
CA ASN A 11 -46.25 -16.27 -3.04
C ASN A 11 -45.01 -17.16 -3.27
N VAL A 12 -44.12 -16.74 -4.16
CA VAL A 12 -42.78 -17.31 -4.29
C VAL A 12 -41.90 -16.67 -3.21
N THR A 13 -41.80 -17.34 -2.07
CA THR A 13 -40.81 -17.03 -1.04
C THR A 13 -39.44 -17.43 -1.58
N LEU A 14 -38.61 -16.45 -1.94
CA LEU A 14 -37.21 -16.67 -2.30
C LEU A 14 -36.44 -17.11 -1.04
N GLU A 15 -36.27 -18.41 -0.86
CA GLU A 15 -35.36 -18.95 0.16
C GLU A 15 -33.92 -18.52 -0.16
N LYS A 16 -33.35 -17.68 0.70
CA LYS A 16 -31.95 -17.29 0.67
C LYS A 16 -31.10 -18.53 0.95
N LYS A 17 -30.50 -19.13 -0.10
CA LYS A 17 -29.54 -20.24 0.00
C LYS A 17 -28.49 -19.89 1.06
N ARG A 18 -28.43 -20.68 2.14
CA ARG A 18 -27.37 -20.59 3.15
C ARG A 18 -26.06 -21.07 2.50
N SER A 19 -25.18 -20.12 2.19
CA SER A 19 -23.79 -20.37 1.79
C SER A 19 -22.91 -20.52 3.03
N LEU A 20 -21.97 -21.47 3.00
CA LEU A 20 -20.93 -21.65 4.03
C LEU A 20 -19.68 -20.79 3.78
N THR A 21 -19.60 -20.12 2.62
CA THR A 21 -18.54 -19.13 2.37
C THR A 21 -19.03 -17.76 2.82
N PRO A 22 -18.22 -16.97 3.53
CA PRO A 22 -18.55 -15.59 3.81
C PRO A 22 -18.93 -14.89 2.50
N ASP A 23 -19.98 -14.07 2.56
CA ASP A 23 -20.36 -13.12 1.52
C ASP A 23 -19.30 -11.99 1.54
N GLU A 24 -18.04 -12.34 1.30
CA GLU A 24 -16.93 -11.41 1.25
C GLU A 24 -17.05 -10.67 -0.07
N THR A 25 -17.32 -9.36 -0.01
CA THR A 25 -17.15 -8.45 -1.12
C THR A 25 -15.66 -8.38 -1.49
N THR A 26 -15.19 -9.43 -2.17
CA THR A 26 -13.78 -9.63 -2.57
C THR A 26 -13.27 -8.53 -3.50
N ASP A 27 -14.15 -7.72 -4.07
CA ASP A 27 -13.83 -6.65 -4.99
C ASP A 27 -13.89 -5.24 -4.39
N GLU A 28 -14.02 -5.12 -3.06
CA GLU A 28 -14.02 -3.85 -2.34
C GLU A 28 -12.69 -3.62 -1.60
N VAL A 29 -12.28 -2.35 -1.53
CA VAL A 29 -11.11 -1.94 -0.75
C VAL A 29 -11.47 -1.90 0.72
N ARG A 30 -10.69 -2.56 1.56
CA ARG A 30 -10.85 -2.54 3.02
C ARG A 30 -9.56 -2.15 3.72
N VAL A 31 -9.68 -1.51 4.88
CA VAL A 31 -8.54 -1.18 5.75
C VAL A 31 -8.21 -2.41 6.62
N LEU A 32 -6.92 -2.73 6.74
CA LEU A 32 -6.43 -3.83 7.55
C LEU A 32 -6.13 -3.43 8.99
N SER A 33 -6.46 -4.35 9.89
CA SER A 33 -6.02 -4.29 11.28
C SER A 33 -4.68 -5.01 11.47
N ILE A 34 -4.02 -4.74 12.60
CA ILE A 34 -2.80 -5.45 13.00
C ILE A 34 -3.00 -6.96 13.17
N ALA A 35 -4.24 -7.47 13.27
CA ALA A 35 -4.49 -8.91 13.40
C ALA A 35 -4.29 -9.68 12.07
N GLU A 36 -4.30 -8.98 10.93
CA GLU A 36 -4.31 -9.55 9.57
C GLU A 36 -3.04 -9.21 8.77
N TYR A 37 -2.10 -8.53 9.40
CA TYR A 37 -0.96 -7.90 8.72
C TYR A 37 0.00 -8.91 8.06
N GLU A 38 0.06 -10.16 8.56
CA GLU A 38 1.04 -11.15 8.09
C GLU A 38 0.75 -11.60 6.66
N GLN A 39 -0.53 -11.84 6.34
CA GLN A 39 -0.94 -12.23 4.99
C GLN A 39 -0.74 -11.08 4.00
N ALA A 40 -1.04 -9.86 4.41
CA ALA A 40 -0.79 -8.67 3.59
C ALA A 40 0.71 -8.44 3.34
N ALA A 41 1.53 -8.63 4.37
CA ALA A 41 2.98 -8.57 4.25
C ALA A 41 3.52 -9.64 3.29
N LEU A 42 2.97 -10.86 3.33
CA LEU A 42 3.33 -11.92 2.40
C LEU A 42 2.94 -11.57 0.96
N SER A 43 1.75 -11.02 0.73
CA SER A 43 1.34 -10.53 -0.60
C SER A 43 2.30 -9.47 -1.15
N LEU A 44 2.74 -8.53 -0.31
CA LEU A 44 3.76 -7.57 -0.71
C LEU A 44 5.10 -8.26 -0.96
N ALA A 45 5.50 -9.24 -0.13
CA ALA A 45 6.76 -9.94 -0.30
C ALA A 45 6.81 -10.67 -1.65
N GLU A 46 5.72 -11.32 -2.05
CA GLU A 46 5.56 -11.93 -3.37
C GLU A 46 5.57 -10.88 -4.50
N ALA A 47 4.89 -9.75 -4.31
CA ALA A 47 4.82 -8.70 -5.33
C ALA A 47 6.20 -8.05 -5.61
N PHE A 48 7.02 -7.90 -4.57
CA PHE A 48 8.32 -7.24 -4.59
C PHE A 48 9.50 -8.22 -4.54
N ALA A 49 9.29 -9.52 -4.77
CA ALA A 49 10.31 -10.57 -4.64
C ALA A 49 11.56 -10.37 -5.52
N VAL A 50 11.41 -9.63 -6.62
CA VAL A 50 12.45 -9.31 -7.61
C VAL A 50 12.58 -7.80 -7.84
N ASP A 51 12.06 -6.98 -6.93
CA ASP A 51 12.17 -5.52 -7.04
C ASP A 51 13.56 -5.06 -6.58
N ASP A 52 14.25 -4.32 -7.44
CA ASP A 52 15.64 -3.91 -7.19
C ASP A 52 15.77 -3.03 -5.93
N VAL A 53 14.79 -2.15 -5.67
CA VAL A 53 14.80 -1.27 -4.49
C VAL A 53 14.57 -2.07 -3.21
N ALA A 54 13.58 -2.97 -3.21
CA ALA A 54 13.30 -3.84 -2.07
C ALA A 54 14.47 -4.79 -1.75
N ARG A 55 15.25 -5.15 -2.77
CA ARG A 55 16.43 -6.02 -2.63
C ARG A 55 17.74 -5.28 -2.41
N TYR A 56 17.75 -3.95 -2.45
CA TYR A 56 18.98 -3.12 -2.40
C TYR A 56 19.90 -3.39 -1.21
N PHE A 57 19.30 -3.60 -0.03
CA PHE A 57 20.01 -3.90 1.22
C PHE A 57 20.08 -5.41 1.53
N LEU A 58 19.63 -6.26 0.60
CA LEU A 58 19.69 -7.73 0.67
C LEU A 58 20.76 -8.31 -0.27
N ASP A 59 20.90 -7.71 -1.46
CA ASP A 59 21.88 -8.09 -2.48
C ASP A 59 23.14 -7.22 -2.38
N THR A 60 23.75 -7.28 -1.19
CA THR A 60 25.03 -6.66 -0.89
C THR A 60 26.18 -7.63 -1.13
N ASP A 61 27.39 -7.12 -1.36
CA ASP A 61 28.57 -7.95 -1.64
C ASP A 61 28.88 -8.90 -0.46
N ASP A 62 28.67 -8.44 0.78
CA ASP A 62 28.85 -9.24 2.00
C ASP A 62 27.76 -10.30 2.22
N MET A 63 26.74 -10.33 1.35
CA MET A 63 25.66 -11.33 1.32
C MET A 63 25.77 -12.29 0.12
N ALA A 64 26.84 -12.19 -0.69
CA ALA A 64 26.99 -12.99 -1.92
C ALA A 64 27.07 -14.52 -1.68
N SER A 65 27.56 -14.96 -0.51
CA SER A 65 27.63 -16.38 -0.14
C SER A 65 26.35 -16.94 0.49
N PHE A 66 25.37 -16.09 0.81
CA PHE A 66 24.11 -16.53 1.40
C PHE A 66 23.16 -17.03 0.33
N THR A 67 22.34 -18.03 0.66
CA THR A 67 21.41 -18.61 -0.29
C THR A 67 20.24 -17.66 -0.58
N GLU A 68 19.60 -17.82 -1.74
CA GLU A 68 18.43 -17.01 -2.09
C GLU A 68 17.25 -17.24 -1.15
N GLU A 69 17.11 -18.43 -0.57
CA GLU A 69 16.08 -18.72 0.44
C GLU A 69 16.31 -17.91 1.71
N TYR A 70 17.57 -17.72 2.13
CA TYR A 70 17.91 -16.88 3.27
C TYR A 70 17.54 -15.42 3.00
N LYS A 71 17.95 -14.88 1.84
CA LYS A 71 17.63 -13.50 1.46
C LYS A 71 16.13 -13.28 1.31
N TYR A 72 15.41 -14.24 0.72
CA TYR A 72 13.96 -14.18 0.59
C TYR A 72 13.27 -14.22 1.96
N LYS A 73 13.77 -15.01 2.91
CA LYS A 73 13.25 -14.98 4.28
C LYS A 73 13.47 -13.61 4.93
N LEU A 74 14.63 -12.99 4.72
CA LEU A 74 14.91 -11.65 5.23
C LEU A 74 13.99 -10.59 4.59
N HIS A 75 13.76 -10.68 3.27
CA HIS A 75 12.77 -9.87 2.54
C HIS A 75 11.37 -9.98 3.15
N CYS A 76 10.88 -11.21 3.37
CA CYS A 76 9.59 -11.44 4.02
C CYS A 76 9.52 -10.83 5.42
N ASP A 77 10.59 -10.93 6.21
CA ASP A 77 10.65 -10.33 7.54
C ASP A 77 10.63 -8.79 7.48
N ILE A 78 11.31 -8.17 6.52
CA ILE A 78 11.29 -6.72 6.31
C ILE A 78 9.88 -6.26 5.97
N LEU A 79 9.24 -6.89 5.00
CA LEU A 79 7.88 -6.54 4.58
C LEU A 79 6.87 -6.76 5.70
N ARG A 80 7.08 -7.78 6.54
CA ARG A 80 6.30 -8.00 7.76
C ARG A 80 6.46 -6.87 8.77
N TYR A 81 7.69 -6.43 9.06
CA TYR A 81 7.92 -5.33 10.00
C TYR A 81 7.36 -4.00 9.48
N VAL A 82 7.59 -3.70 8.20
CA VAL A 82 7.07 -2.48 7.57
C VAL A 82 5.54 -2.48 7.57
N THR A 83 4.91 -3.58 7.19
CA THR A 83 3.43 -3.70 7.20
C THR A 83 2.87 -3.55 8.61
N ALA A 84 3.48 -4.20 9.61
CA ALA A 84 3.08 -4.06 11.01
C ALA A 84 3.16 -2.60 11.49
N ALA A 85 4.25 -1.92 11.17
CA ALA A 85 4.44 -0.53 11.55
C ALA A 85 3.40 0.40 10.88
N HIS A 86 3.03 0.13 9.62
CA HIS A 86 1.93 0.84 8.96
C HIS A 86 0.55 0.49 9.54
N CYS A 87 0.33 -0.72 10.06
CA CYS A 87 -0.90 -1.01 10.81
C CYS A 87 -0.98 -0.23 12.14
N TYR A 88 0.15 0.14 12.75
CA TYR A 88 0.17 0.92 14.00
C TYR A 88 0.04 2.45 13.79
N LYS A 89 0.60 2.98 12.71
CA LYS A 89 0.71 4.44 12.49
C LYS A 89 0.18 4.93 11.15
N GLY A 90 0.09 4.04 10.18
CA GLY A 90 -0.32 4.31 8.81
C GLY A 90 -1.75 3.88 8.53
N ILE A 91 -2.03 3.71 7.24
CA ILE A 91 -3.25 3.13 6.70
C ILE A 91 -2.82 2.00 5.77
N VAL A 92 -3.24 0.79 6.08
CA VAL A 92 -3.00 -0.39 5.24
C VAL A 92 -4.32 -0.75 4.58
N THR A 93 -4.36 -0.79 3.25
CA THR A 93 -5.55 -1.21 2.50
C THR A 93 -5.28 -2.46 1.69
N THR A 94 -6.30 -3.29 1.54
CA THR A 94 -6.25 -4.52 0.72
C THR A 94 -7.51 -4.68 -0.10
N ILE A 95 -7.42 -5.47 -1.16
CA ILE A 95 -8.54 -5.89 -2.01
C ILE A 95 -8.24 -7.28 -2.61
N GLY A 96 -9.30 -7.99 -3.01
CA GLY A 96 -9.22 -9.30 -3.62
C GLY A 96 -9.21 -10.42 -2.57
N PRO A 97 -9.52 -11.66 -2.99
CA PRO A 97 -9.37 -12.82 -2.12
C PRO A 97 -7.91 -12.95 -1.67
N ASP A 98 -7.69 -13.39 -0.44
CA ASP A 98 -6.35 -13.66 0.10
C ASP A 98 -5.35 -12.50 -0.10
N TYR A 99 -5.80 -11.26 0.12
CA TYR A 99 -4.94 -10.07 0.09
C TYR A 99 -4.23 -9.89 -1.27
N ASP A 100 -4.92 -10.23 -2.36
CA ASP A 100 -4.44 -10.21 -3.75
C ASP A 100 -3.69 -8.91 -4.13
N ALA A 101 -4.11 -7.77 -3.58
CA ALA A 101 -3.36 -6.52 -3.64
C ALA A 101 -3.42 -5.73 -2.33
N VAL A 102 -2.32 -5.04 -2.01
CA VAL A 102 -2.12 -4.30 -0.76
C VAL A 102 -1.48 -2.94 -1.04
N ALA A 103 -1.88 -1.91 -0.30
CA ALA A 103 -1.22 -0.62 -0.28
C ALA A 103 -0.90 -0.17 1.16
N LEU A 104 0.29 0.39 1.37
CA LEU A 104 0.75 0.97 2.63
C LEU A 104 0.88 2.48 2.48
N TRP A 105 0.13 3.22 3.29
CA TRP A 105 0.12 4.67 3.30
C TRP A 105 0.54 5.21 4.67
N MET A 106 1.32 6.27 4.67
CA MET A 106 1.51 7.14 5.82
C MET A 106 0.61 8.37 5.67
N PRO A 107 -0.32 8.62 6.61
CA PRO A 107 -1.15 9.81 6.59
C PRO A 107 -0.39 11.06 7.06
N PRO A 108 -0.92 12.25 6.79
CA PRO A 108 -0.35 13.53 7.25
C PRO A 108 0.00 13.55 8.74
N GLY A 109 1.16 14.13 9.06
CA GLY A 109 1.67 14.30 10.42
C GLY A 109 2.03 13.00 11.12
N LYS A 110 2.13 11.88 10.39
CA LYS A 110 2.58 10.59 10.92
C LYS A 110 3.89 10.16 10.27
N ASN A 111 4.81 9.73 11.12
CA ASN A 111 6.03 9.02 10.75
C ASN A 111 6.13 7.73 11.60
N MET A 112 7.21 6.97 11.41
CA MET A 112 7.41 5.65 12.02
C MET A 112 8.57 5.65 13.04
N ASP A 113 8.96 6.83 13.51
CA ASP A 113 10.23 7.02 14.24
C ASP A 113 10.06 6.83 15.75
N ASP A 114 8.82 6.63 16.22
CA ASP A 114 8.55 6.44 17.64
C ASP A 114 8.92 5.03 18.14
N LEU A 115 9.47 4.98 19.36
CA LEU A 115 9.95 3.75 19.97
C LEU A 115 8.88 2.65 20.09
N TRP A 116 7.62 3.04 20.30
CA TRP A 116 6.53 2.07 20.46
C TRP A 116 6.26 1.33 19.15
N THR A 117 6.16 2.07 18.04
CA THR A 117 6.02 1.50 16.70
C THR A 117 7.23 0.64 16.34
N ILE A 118 8.46 1.13 16.59
CA ILE A 118 9.69 0.38 16.30
C ILE A 118 9.72 -0.97 17.04
N ILE A 119 9.40 -0.97 18.35
CA ILE A 119 9.42 -2.17 19.18
C ILE A 119 8.33 -3.17 18.73
N ARG A 120 7.09 -2.72 18.56
CA ARG A 120 5.94 -3.61 18.30
C ARG A 120 5.88 -4.14 16.88
N SER A 121 6.34 -3.36 15.91
CA SER A 121 6.46 -3.81 14.53
C SER A 121 7.59 -4.81 14.34
N GLY A 122 8.62 -4.74 15.19
CA GLY A 122 9.83 -5.53 15.03
C GLY A 122 10.89 -4.89 14.13
N MET A 123 10.70 -3.63 13.69
CA MET A 123 11.69 -2.87 12.92
C MET A 123 13.09 -2.87 13.57
N TRP A 124 13.17 -2.89 14.90
CA TRP A 124 14.45 -2.99 15.63
C TRP A 124 15.26 -4.25 15.28
N ARG A 125 14.61 -5.32 14.81
CA ARG A 125 15.31 -6.57 14.42
C ARG A 125 16.15 -6.38 13.17
N LEU A 126 15.86 -5.40 12.33
CA LEU A 126 16.65 -5.11 11.14
C LEU A 126 18.10 -4.74 11.47
N TRP A 127 18.32 -4.06 12.59
CA TRP A 127 19.66 -3.76 13.10
C TRP A 127 20.52 -5.02 13.36
N TYR A 128 19.88 -6.15 13.66
CA TYR A 128 20.57 -7.42 13.94
C TYR A 128 20.59 -8.38 12.76
N LYS A 129 19.66 -8.20 11.79
CA LYS A 129 19.45 -9.15 10.70
C LYS A 129 20.07 -8.70 9.38
N LEU A 130 20.19 -7.39 9.16
CA LEU A 130 20.92 -6.86 8.01
C LEU A 130 22.42 -7.06 8.22
N SER A 131 23.12 -7.32 7.12
CA SER A 131 24.58 -7.37 7.08
C SER A 131 25.19 -5.99 7.39
N SER A 132 26.52 -5.91 7.46
CA SER A 132 27.17 -4.62 7.73
C SER A 132 26.93 -3.63 6.58
N GLU A 133 27.06 -4.10 5.34
CA GLU A 133 26.75 -3.29 4.17
C GLU A 133 25.24 -3.03 4.06
N GLY A 134 24.40 -4.02 4.34
CA GLY A 134 22.94 -3.86 4.32
C GLY A 134 22.45 -2.79 5.30
N LYS A 135 23.03 -2.71 6.50
CA LYS A 135 22.76 -1.63 7.46
C LYS A 135 23.21 -0.28 6.95
N THR A 136 24.38 -0.19 6.32
CA THR A 136 24.89 1.05 5.77
C THR A 136 23.96 1.56 4.68
N ARG A 137 23.59 0.69 3.72
CA ARG A 137 22.63 1.02 2.65
C ARG A 137 21.27 1.42 3.19
N PHE A 138 20.75 0.73 4.21
CA PHE A 138 19.42 1.02 4.75
C PHE A 138 19.40 2.30 5.61
N TYR A 139 20.24 2.39 6.64
CA TYR A 139 20.16 3.44 7.66
C TYR A 139 20.93 4.72 7.31
N ASN A 140 22.03 4.61 6.56
CA ASN A 140 22.91 5.77 6.28
C ASN A 140 22.73 6.32 4.87
N GLU A 141 21.96 5.66 4.02
CA GLU A 141 21.76 6.07 2.62
C GLU A 141 20.28 6.08 2.25
N PHE A 142 19.61 4.92 2.24
CA PHE A 142 18.23 4.80 1.76
C PHE A 142 17.26 5.66 2.58
N LEU A 143 17.22 5.49 3.90
CA LEU A 143 16.30 6.26 4.75
C LEU A 143 16.57 7.78 4.69
N PRO A 144 17.83 8.28 4.85
CA PRO A 144 18.12 9.70 4.69
C PRO A 144 17.76 10.22 3.30
N LEU A 145 18.09 9.50 2.23
CA LEU A 145 17.81 9.93 0.87
C LEU A 145 16.31 10.11 0.63
N LEU A 146 15.47 9.18 1.07
CA LEU A 146 14.02 9.30 0.93
C LEU A 146 13.46 10.43 1.79
N HIS A 147 13.93 10.55 3.04
CA HIS A 147 13.53 11.63 3.94
C HIS A 147 13.86 13.01 3.35
N ASP A 148 15.12 13.24 3.00
CA ASP A 148 15.60 14.52 2.47
C ASP A 148 14.91 14.85 1.14
N THR A 149 14.70 13.85 0.28
CA THR A 149 14.02 14.05 -1.01
C THR A 149 12.56 14.42 -0.83
N LYS A 150 11.83 13.75 0.07
CA LYS A 150 10.43 14.09 0.37
C LYS A 150 10.34 15.50 0.95
N HIS A 151 11.22 15.84 1.89
CA HIS A 151 11.29 17.16 2.50
C HIS A 151 11.56 18.26 1.46
N GLU A 152 12.55 18.07 0.59
CA GLU A 152 12.89 19.00 -0.50
C GLU A 152 11.72 19.23 -1.45
N ILE A 153 11.04 18.15 -1.86
CA ILE A 153 9.99 18.21 -2.90
C ILE A 153 8.66 18.72 -2.35
N MET A 154 8.32 18.36 -1.11
CA MET A 154 7.04 18.71 -0.51
C MET A 154 7.08 20.04 0.25
N GLY A 155 8.25 20.44 0.77
CA GLY A 155 8.44 21.68 1.53
C GLY A 155 7.48 21.74 2.73
N GLU A 156 6.73 22.83 2.86
CA GLU A 156 5.74 23.02 3.93
C GLU A 156 4.64 21.92 3.94
N ARG A 157 4.42 21.24 2.81
CA ARG A 157 3.40 20.19 2.68
C ARG A 157 3.90 18.80 3.07
N ASP A 158 5.15 18.68 3.49
CA ASP A 158 5.79 17.42 3.86
C ASP A 158 4.96 16.68 4.93
N ASP A 159 4.65 17.39 6.02
CA ASP A 159 3.80 16.88 7.11
C ASP A 159 2.30 16.91 6.79
N GLU A 160 1.87 17.54 5.69
CA GLU A 160 0.45 17.68 5.34
C GLU A 160 -0.02 16.72 4.24
N SER A 161 0.88 15.89 3.72
CA SER A 161 0.66 15.02 2.57
C SER A 161 0.53 13.54 2.94
N TYR A 162 -0.17 12.79 2.09
CA TYR A 162 -0.17 11.34 2.13
C TYR A 162 1.07 10.79 1.45
N TYR A 163 1.71 9.78 2.05
CA TYR A 163 2.87 9.11 1.47
C TYR A 163 2.56 7.65 1.16
N LEU A 164 2.60 7.26 -0.12
CA LEU A 164 2.51 5.88 -0.55
C LEU A 164 3.87 5.20 -0.44
N VAL A 165 3.98 4.25 0.49
CA VAL A 165 5.24 3.52 0.74
C VAL A 165 5.30 2.23 -0.08
N TYR A 166 4.19 1.50 -0.17
CA TYR A 166 4.09 0.30 -1.00
C TYR A 166 2.73 0.20 -1.69
N LEU A 167 2.73 -0.22 -2.95
CA LEU A 167 1.55 -0.67 -3.69
C LEU A 167 1.92 -1.93 -4.47
N GLY A 168 1.38 -3.07 -4.06
CA GLY A 168 1.72 -4.36 -4.65
C GLY A 168 0.49 -5.20 -4.98
N SER A 169 0.62 -6.05 -5.98
CA SER A 169 -0.34 -7.12 -6.26
C SER A 169 0.41 -8.42 -6.52
N LYS A 170 -0.12 -9.52 -5.97
CA LYS A 170 0.38 -10.87 -6.24
C LYS A 170 0.45 -11.11 -7.76
N PRO A 171 1.45 -11.85 -8.27
CA PRO A 171 1.52 -12.16 -9.70
C PRO A 171 0.23 -12.76 -10.27
N SER A 172 -0.44 -13.65 -9.52
CA SER A 172 -1.73 -14.27 -9.87
C SER A 172 -2.92 -13.31 -9.89
N ALA A 173 -2.79 -12.12 -9.28
CA ALA A 173 -3.84 -11.12 -9.13
C ALA A 173 -3.73 -9.95 -10.11
N ARG A 174 -2.66 -9.90 -10.93
CA ARG A 174 -2.40 -8.82 -11.88
C ARG A 174 -3.47 -8.79 -12.99
N GLY A 175 -3.71 -7.61 -13.55
CA GLY A 175 -4.69 -7.41 -14.61
C GLY A 175 -6.15 -7.32 -14.15
N LYS A 176 -6.45 -7.53 -12.87
CA LYS A 176 -7.81 -7.44 -12.29
C LYS A 176 -8.26 -6.01 -11.92
N GLY A 177 -7.37 -5.02 -12.07
CA GLY A 177 -7.67 -3.62 -11.71
C GLY A 177 -7.59 -3.30 -10.21
N TYR A 178 -7.06 -4.20 -9.39
CA TYR A 178 -6.98 -4.02 -7.93
C TYR A 178 -6.09 -2.86 -7.48
N ALA A 179 -4.88 -2.71 -8.06
CA ALA A 179 -4.02 -1.57 -7.76
C ALA A 179 -4.72 -0.23 -8.05
N ARG A 180 -5.45 -0.15 -9.17
CA ARG A 180 -6.28 1.01 -9.53
C ARG A 180 -7.30 1.33 -8.44
N LYS A 181 -8.08 0.34 -7.98
CA LYS A 181 -9.08 0.55 -6.92
C LYS A 181 -8.46 1.02 -5.61
N LEU A 182 -7.30 0.46 -5.22
CA LEU A 182 -6.57 0.87 -4.01
C LEU A 182 -6.10 2.33 -4.08
N ILE A 183 -5.55 2.74 -5.23
CA ILE A 183 -5.11 4.13 -5.46
C ILE A 183 -6.31 5.06 -5.50
N GLU A 184 -7.35 4.74 -6.28
CA GLU A 184 -8.55 5.57 -6.42
C GLU A 184 -9.20 5.85 -5.06
N ASN A 185 -9.35 4.82 -4.22
CA ASN A 185 -9.88 4.96 -2.86
C ASN A 185 -9.13 6.00 -2.00
N MET A 186 -7.80 6.01 -2.06
CA MET A 186 -7.00 6.98 -1.30
C MET A 186 -6.92 8.35 -1.97
N THR A 187 -6.96 8.42 -3.31
CA THR A 187 -6.99 9.71 -4.02
C THR A 187 -8.29 10.46 -3.78
N GLU A 188 -9.44 9.77 -3.74
CA GLU A 188 -10.73 10.38 -3.40
C GLU A 188 -10.73 10.97 -1.99
N ARG A 189 -10.14 10.24 -1.03
CA ARG A 189 -9.95 10.73 0.33
C ARG A 189 -9.04 11.95 0.38
N ALA A 190 -7.90 11.91 -0.30
CA ALA A 190 -6.96 13.03 -0.34
C ALA A 190 -7.59 14.28 -0.97
N ASP A 191 -8.40 14.13 -2.03
CA ASP A 191 -9.13 15.23 -2.67
C ASP A 191 -10.17 15.84 -1.73
N LEU A 192 -10.93 15.02 -1.00
CA LEU A 192 -11.89 15.47 0.01
C LEU A 192 -11.23 16.27 1.14
N GLU A 193 -10.02 15.87 1.52
CA GLU A 193 -9.24 16.54 2.57
C GLU A 193 -8.40 17.71 2.03
N GLY A 194 -8.36 17.93 0.71
CA GLY A 194 -7.54 18.97 0.08
C GLY A 194 -6.04 18.73 0.23
N ARG A 195 -5.60 17.47 0.24
CA ARG A 195 -4.21 17.09 0.53
C ARG A 195 -3.46 16.55 -0.68
N ALA A 196 -2.19 16.92 -0.76
CA ALA A 196 -1.27 16.35 -1.74
C ALA A 196 -0.89 14.90 -1.36
N MET A 197 -0.41 14.16 -2.35
CA MET A 197 0.10 12.80 -2.18
C MET A 197 1.48 12.69 -2.81
N TYR A 198 2.34 11.89 -2.20
CA TYR A 198 3.74 11.71 -2.58
C TYR A 198 4.06 10.22 -2.66
N LEU A 199 4.93 9.84 -3.60
CA LEU A 199 5.46 8.47 -3.73
C LEU A 199 6.83 8.48 -4.40
N GLU A 200 7.59 7.41 -4.17
CA GLU A 200 8.73 7.04 -5.00
C GLU A 200 8.45 5.74 -5.75
N SER A 201 8.48 5.80 -7.08
CA SER A 201 8.30 4.61 -7.92
C SER A 201 9.65 3.94 -8.17
N SER A 202 9.77 2.66 -7.80
CA SER A 202 10.95 1.81 -8.02
C SER A 202 11.15 1.37 -9.48
N ALA A 203 10.15 1.54 -10.34
CA ALA A 203 10.21 1.09 -11.73
C ALA A 203 9.65 2.14 -12.71
N GLU A 204 10.39 2.37 -13.80
CA GLU A 204 9.99 3.28 -14.89
C GLU A 204 8.68 2.85 -15.57
N ALA A 205 8.42 1.54 -15.61
CA ALA A 205 7.17 0.98 -16.16
C ALA A 205 5.91 1.47 -15.41
N ASN A 206 6.03 1.84 -14.12
CA ASN A 206 4.91 2.28 -13.30
C ASN A 206 4.60 3.78 -13.46
N ILE A 207 5.48 4.57 -14.08
CA ILE A 207 5.30 6.02 -14.20
C ILE A 207 4.07 6.36 -15.03
N GLY A 208 3.85 5.64 -16.13
CA GLY A 208 2.64 5.80 -16.95
C GLY A 208 1.36 5.42 -16.21
N TYR A 209 1.43 4.48 -15.26
CA TYR A 209 0.31 4.13 -14.40
C TYR A 209 -0.01 5.28 -13.41
N TYR A 210 0.99 5.78 -12.68
CA TYR A 210 0.79 6.88 -11.73
C TYR A 210 0.37 8.19 -12.40
N LYS A 211 0.89 8.50 -13.60
CA LYS A 211 0.45 9.66 -14.41
C LYS A 211 -1.05 9.64 -14.71
N LYS A 212 -1.64 8.45 -14.96
CA LYS A 212 -3.10 8.31 -15.17
C LYS A 212 -3.91 8.61 -13.90
N HIS A 213 -3.30 8.50 -12.73
CA HIS A 213 -3.88 8.84 -11.43
C HIS A 213 -3.49 10.25 -10.96
N ALA A 214 -3.12 11.13 -11.90
CA ALA A 214 -2.75 12.53 -11.68
C ALA A 214 -1.48 12.77 -10.84
N PHE A 215 -0.63 11.76 -10.69
CA PHE A 215 0.72 11.98 -10.17
C PHE A 215 1.62 12.55 -11.27
N ALA A 216 2.26 13.67 -10.97
CA ALA A 216 3.28 14.28 -11.81
C ALA A 216 4.67 13.90 -11.29
N GLU A 217 5.53 13.46 -12.19
CA GLU A 217 6.94 13.20 -11.91
C GLU A 217 7.67 14.52 -11.60
N LYS A 218 8.45 14.55 -10.52
CA LYS A 218 9.14 15.75 -10.03
C LYS A 218 10.65 15.64 -10.11
N LYS A 219 11.20 14.48 -9.75
CA LYS A 219 12.65 14.24 -9.67
C LYS A 219 12.94 12.77 -9.88
N VAL A 220 14.13 12.45 -10.36
CA VAL A 220 14.66 11.08 -10.36
C VAL A 220 15.87 11.07 -9.44
N ILE A 221 15.85 10.18 -8.45
CA ILE A 221 16.98 9.91 -7.55
C ILE A 221 17.54 8.52 -7.87
N ALA A 222 18.72 8.22 -7.36
CA ALA A 222 19.34 6.92 -7.57
C ALA A 222 20.00 6.38 -6.30
N LEU A 223 19.92 5.07 -6.13
CA LEU A 223 20.71 4.31 -5.16
C LEU A 223 21.97 3.83 -5.89
N GLU A 224 23.14 4.27 -5.45
CA GLU A 224 24.38 4.15 -6.24
C GLU A 224 25.25 2.96 -5.86
N ARG A 225 25.04 2.34 -4.70
CA ARG A 225 25.85 1.20 -4.25
C ARG A 225 25.35 -0.10 -4.87
N GLY A 226 25.75 -0.35 -6.09
CA GLY A 226 25.47 -1.60 -6.78
C GLY A 226 26.21 -1.66 -8.12
N PRO A 227 26.09 -2.77 -8.85
CA PRO A 227 26.68 -2.88 -10.18
C PRO A 227 26.10 -1.87 -11.17
N LYS A 228 24.86 -1.40 -10.91
CA LYS A 228 24.18 -0.35 -11.67
C LYS A 228 23.35 0.51 -10.70
N PRO A 229 23.26 1.82 -10.91
CA PRO A 229 22.38 2.68 -10.12
C PRO A 229 20.92 2.27 -10.27
N ILE A 230 20.20 2.13 -9.16
CA ILE A 230 18.76 1.84 -9.14
C ILE A 230 18.02 3.17 -9.07
N LYS A 231 17.24 3.50 -10.09
CA LYS A 231 16.51 4.77 -10.18
C LYS A 231 15.19 4.68 -9.44
N MET A 232 14.86 5.73 -8.69
CA MET A 232 13.54 5.94 -8.11
C MET A 232 12.97 7.26 -8.62
N HIS A 233 11.72 7.22 -9.08
CA HIS A 233 11.06 8.38 -9.65
C HIS A 233 10.11 8.97 -8.62
N ILE A 234 10.41 10.20 -8.21
CA ILE A 234 9.63 10.95 -7.25
C ILE A 234 8.42 11.52 -7.96
N MET A 235 7.23 11.22 -7.44
CA MET A 235 5.99 11.69 -8.03
C MET A 235 5.07 12.31 -6.97
N VAL A 236 4.42 13.40 -7.36
CA VAL A 236 3.50 14.15 -6.50
C VAL A 236 2.17 14.31 -7.20
N ARG A 237 1.08 14.08 -6.48
CA ARG A 237 -0.28 14.38 -6.90
C ARG A 237 -0.84 15.52 -6.07
N GLU A 238 -1.28 16.57 -6.75
CA GLU A 238 -2.03 17.66 -6.13
C GLU A 238 -3.49 17.25 -5.92
N PRO A 239 -4.16 17.74 -4.85
CA PRO A 239 -5.57 17.50 -4.65
C PRO A 239 -6.38 18.05 -5.83
N GLN A 240 -7.36 17.27 -6.30
CA GLN A 240 -8.24 17.64 -7.40
C GLN A 240 -9.54 18.24 -6.87
N ALA A 241 -10.05 19.26 -7.55
CA ALA A 241 -11.31 19.89 -7.17
C ALA A 241 -12.47 18.91 -7.33
N ILE A 242 -13.24 18.70 -6.26
CA ILE A 242 -14.48 17.91 -6.31
C ILE A 242 -15.54 18.74 -7.03
N THR A 243 -15.80 18.43 -8.30
CA THR A 243 -16.93 19.03 -9.01
C THR A 243 -18.24 18.52 -8.41
N GLU A 244 -19.24 19.40 -8.26
CA GLU A 244 -20.48 19.17 -7.49
C GLU A 244 -21.34 17.98 -7.96
N GLY A 245 -21.01 17.34 -9.09
CA GLY A 245 -21.72 16.19 -9.64
C GLY A 245 -21.63 14.89 -8.81
N SER A 246 -20.66 14.78 -7.89
CA SER A 246 -20.45 13.53 -7.11
C SER A 246 -21.22 13.49 -5.77
N LYS A 247 -21.87 14.60 -5.35
CA LYS A 247 -22.56 14.68 -4.05
C LYS A 247 -23.84 13.83 -3.93
N ARG A 248 -24.26 13.08 -4.96
CA ARG A 248 -25.58 12.40 -4.95
C ARG A 248 -25.61 10.98 -4.39
N ASN A 249 -24.49 10.28 -4.21
CA ASN A 249 -24.51 8.89 -3.72
C ASN A 249 -23.45 8.65 -2.63
N GLY A 250 -23.79 8.90 -1.36
CA GLY A 250 -22.94 8.46 -0.26
C GLY A 250 -23.22 9.15 1.06
N THR A 251 -24.38 8.89 1.68
CA THR A 251 -24.54 9.20 3.10
C THR A 251 -23.74 8.17 3.91
N VAL A 252 -22.44 8.40 4.08
CA VAL A 252 -21.62 7.61 5.01
C VAL A 252 -21.94 8.11 6.41
N LYS A 253 -22.69 7.31 7.17
CA LYS A 253 -22.84 7.52 8.62
C LYS A 253 -21.50 7.26 9.27
N ILE A 254 -20.77 8.34 9.57
CA ILE A 254 -19.63 8.30 10.48
C ILE A 254 -20.19 7.95 11.87
N ARG A 255 -20.01 6.71 12.32
CA ARG A 255 -20.08 6.40 13.75
C ARG A 255 -18.76 6.85 14.35
N ALA A 256 -18.83 7.87 15.19
CA ALA A 256 -17.75 8.26 16.09
C ALA A 256 -17.38 7.05 16.96
N LEU A 257 -16.07 6.78 17.05
CA LEU A 257 -15.48 6.04 18.16
C LEU A 257 -15.23 7.01 19.31
#